data_AF-A0A4Y8P674-F1
#
_entry.id   AF-A0A4Y8P674-F1
#
_cell.length_a   1.000
_cell.length_b   1.000
_cell.length_c   1.000
_cell.angle_alpha   90.00
_cell.angle_beta   90.00
_cell.angle_gamma   90.00
#
_symmetry.space_group_name_H-M   'P 1'
#
loop_
_entity.id
_entity.type
_entity.pdbx_description
1 polymer ?
#
loop_
_entity_poly.entity_id
_entity_poly.type
_entity_poly.pdbx_seq_one_letter_code
_entity_poly.pdbx_strand_id
1 'polypeptide(L)'
;MNLNELPATQSLRCKLKLLLTKEQEEAVRRTALAYRNALNHASIVAFVGEKISQDMKLQRLVSKDLRERFGLPAQMACNVPRQVAAVNKTLWERAKAGATHKAKGWTSPAL
;
A
#
# COMPACT_ATOMS: atom_id res chain seq x y z
N MET A 1 39.74 24.53 -17.68
CA MET A 1 38.77 23.58 -17.08
C MET A 1 37.75 23.23 -18.17
N ASN A 2 37.73 21.98 -18.63
CA ASN A 2 36.83 21.50 -19.67
C ASN A 2 35.44 21.20 -19.07
N LEU A 3 34.38 21.73 -19.68
CA LEU A 3 32.99 21.57 -19.25
C LEU A 3 32.36 20.21 -19.64
N ASN A 4 33.14 19.30 -20.24
CA ASN A 4 32.65 18.05 -20.84
C ASN A 4 32.76 16.80 -19.94
N GLU A 5 33.11 16.96 -18.66
CA GLU A 5 33.33 15.83 -17.73
C GLU A 5 32.28 15.71 -16.60
N LEU A 6 31.20 16.50 -16.64
CA LEU A 6 30.12 16.36 -15.66
C LEU A 6 29.22 15.16 -16.00
N PRO A 7 28.95 14.23 -15.07
CA PRO A 7 28.02 13.14 -15.30
C PRO A 7 26.64 13.72 -15.66
N ALA A 8 26.07 13.27 -16.78
CA ALA A 8 24.98 13.93 -17.50
C ALA A 8 23.62 13.99 -16.78
N THR A 9 23.51 13.65 -15.49
CA THR A 9 22.27 13.83 -14.73
C THR A 9 22.54 13.89 -13.23
N GLN A 10 22.45 15.08 -12.64
CA GLN A 10 22.46 15.24 -11.18
C GLN A 10 21.01 15.13 -10.66
N SER A 11 20.71 14.08 -9.87
CA SER A 11 19.40 13.92 -9.26
C SER A 11 19.28 14.78 -8.00
N LEU A 12 18.36 15.73 -7.99
CA LEU A 12 18.04 16.56 -6.82
C LEU A 12 16.79 16.00 -6.14
N ARG A 13 16.88 15.73 -4.83
CA ARG A 13 15.75 15.28 -4.02
C ARG A 13 15.38 16.37 -3.01
N CYS A 14 14.34 17.13 -3.34
CA CYS A 14 13.81 18.17 -2.47
C CYS A 14 12.57 17.66 -1.72
N LYS A 15 12.39 18.12 -0.48
CA LYS A 15 11.14 17.94 0.27
C LYS A 15 10.28 19.18 0.07
N LEU A 16 9.09 19.00 -0.49
CA LEU A 16 8.14 20.10 -0.68
C LEU A 16 7.10 20.07 0.44
N LYS A 17 6.84 21.23 1.03
CA LYS A 17 5.70 21.41 1.94
C LYS A 17 4.52 21.93 1.11
N LEU A 18 3.40 21.21 1.16
CA LEU A 18 2.15 21.68 0.60
C LEU A 18 1.56 22.75 1.53
N LEU A 19 1.36 23.95 0.99
CA LEU A 19 0.58 25.01 1.64
C LEU A 19 -0.80 24.99 0.99
N LEU A 20 -1.79 24.52 1.74
CA LEU A 20 -3.14 24.28 1.24
C LEU A 20 -4.09 25.38 1.72
N THR A 21 -5.05 25.75 0.88
CA THR A 21 -6.25 26.47 1.35
C THR A 21 -7.15 25.50 2.13
N LYS A 22 -8.15 26.03 2.84
CA LYS A 22 -9.12 25.19 3.56
C LYS A 22 -9.86 24.23 2.63
N GLU A 23 -10.28 24.68 1.45
CA GLU A 23 -10.98 23.82 0.48
C GLU A 23 -10.08 22.68 -0.03
N GLN A 24 -8.79 22.98 -0.24
CA GLN A 24 -7.82 21.97 -0.68
C GLN A 24 -7.51 20.96 0.42
N GLU A 25 -7.39 21.41 1.67
CA GLU A 25 -7.22 20.51 2.82
C GLU A 25 -8.40 19.53 2.94
N GLU A 26 -9.63 20.02 2.80
CA GLU A 26 -10.82 19.18 2.81
C GLU A 26 -10.84 18.20 1.63
N ALA A 27 -10.42 18.61 0.44
CA ALA A 27 -10.30 17.73 -0.72
C ALA A 27 -9.26 16.61 -0.48
N VAL A 28 -8.09 16.95 0.06
CA VAL A 28 -7.05 15.98 0.42
C VAL A 28 -7.56 15.03 1.50
N ARG A 29 -8.22 15.55 2.53
CA ARG A 29 -8.77 14.74 3.63
C ARG A 29 -9.82 13.75 3.14
N ARG A 30 -10.76 14.19 2.31
CA ARG A 30 -11.77 13.31 1.69
C ARG A 30 -11.10 12.19 0.88
N THR A 31 -10.11 12.54 0.08
CA THR A 31 -9.35 11.58 -0.74
C THR A 31 -8.60 10.57 0.13
N ALA A 32 -7.93 11.03 1.20
CA ALA A 32 -7.21 10.17 2.13
C ALA A 32 -8.14 9.19 2.84
N LEU A 33 -9.33 9.64 3.27
CA LEU A 33 -10.35 8.80 3.88
C LEU A 33 -10.89 7.75 2.89
N ALA A 34 -11.18 8.14 1.66
CA ALA A 34 -11.60 7.21 0.61
C ALA A 34 -10.52 6.16 0.33
N TYR A 35 -9.27 6.57 0.23
CA TYR A 35 -8.13 5.66 0.02
C TYR A 35 -7.94 4.68 1.19
N ARG A 36 -8.05 5.17 2.44
CA ARG A 36 -8.02 4.31 3.63
C ARG A 36 -9.12 3.26 3.60
N ASN A 37 -10.35 3.68 3.31
CA ASN A 37 -11.49 2.76 3.27
C ASN A 37 -11.34 1.72 2.14
N ALA A 38 -10.79 2.13 1.00
CA ALA A 38 -10.43 1.24 -0.10
C ALA A 38 -9.34 0.21 0.28
N LEU A 39 -8.31 0.63 1.02
CA LEU A 39 -7.29 -0.29 1.55
C LEU A 39 -7.91 -1.35 2.48
N ASN A 40 -8.82 -0.94 3.37
CA ASN A 40 -9.52 -1.84 4.26
C ASN A 40 -10.39 -2.85 3.49
N HIS A 41 -11.15 -2.37 2.49
CA HIS A 41 -11.94 -3.24 1.61
C HIS A 41 -11.07 -4.28 0.90
N ALA A 42 -10.00 -3.83 0.24
CA ALA A 42 -9.10 -4.73 -0.47
C ALA A 42 -8.39 -5.72 0.47
N SER A 43 -8.08 -5.31 1.71
CA SER A 43 -7.51 -6.20 2.73
C SER A 43 -8.49 -7.31 3.13
N ILE A 44 -9.78 -6.99 3.30
CA ILE A 44 -10.83 -7.98 3.58
C ILE A 44 -10.96 -8.96 2.41
N VAL A 45 -11.06 -8.46 1.18
CA VAL A 45 -11.15 -9.31 -0.03
C VAL A 45 -9.94 -10.25 -0.13
N ALA A 46 -8.74 -9.73 0.10
CA ALA A 46 -7.52 -10.52 0.07
C ALA A 46 -7.49 -11.58 1.17
N PHE A 47 -7.94 -11.27 2.39
CA PHE A 47 -7.98 -12.21 3.51
C PHE A 47 -8.98 -13.35 3.27
N VAL A 48 -10.21 -13.01 2.88
CA VAL A 48 -11.29 -13.98 2.64
C VAL A 48 -11.00 -14.85 1.42
N GLY A 49 -10.38 -14.29 0.38
CA GLY A 49 -10.05 -14.99 -0.87
C GLY A 49 -8.86 -15.95 -0.82
N GLU A 50 -8.66 -16.66 0.30
CA GLU A 50 -7.50 -17.55 0.55
C GLU A 50 -6.17 -16.82 0.73
N LYS A 51 -6.16 -15.67 1.42
CA LYS A 51 -4.93 -14.92 1.74
C LYS A 51 -4.13 -14.52 0.49
N ILE A 52 -4.83 -13.90 -0.46
CA ILE A 52 -4.26 -13.44 -1.73
C ILE A 52 -3.09 -12.48 -1.46
N SER A 53 -1.91 -12.87 -1.93
CA SER A 53 -0.67 -12.08 -1.90
C SER A 53 -0.18 -11.67 -3.29
N GLN A 54 -0.94 -12.00 -4.34
CA GLN A 54 -0.65 -11.66 -5.73
C GLN A 54 -1.41 -10.40 -6.13
N ASP A 55 -0.68 -9.38 -6.54
CA ASP A 55 -1.19 -8.04 -6.87
C ASP A 55 -2.20 -8.07 -8.02
N MET A 56 -1.88 -8.76 -9.13
CA MET A 56 -2.73 -8.87 -10.31
C MET A 56 -4.05 -9.60 -10.01
N LYS A 57 -4.00 -10.67 -9.21
CA LYS A 57 -5.20 -11.42 -8.79
C LYS A 57 -6.09 -10.50 -7.96
N LEU A 58 -5.52 -9.79 -6.99
CA LEU A 58 -6.29 -8.88 -6.14
C LEU A 58 -6.87 -7.70 -6.94
N GLN A 59 -6.08 -7.09 -7.83
CA GLN A 59 -6.52 -5.98 -8.67
C GLN A 59 -7.75 -6.35 -9.52
N ARG A 60 -7.75 -7.53 -10.14
CA ARG A 60 -8.91 -8.01 -10.91
C ARG A 60 -10.19 -8.10 -10.07
N LEU A 61 -10.06 -8.48 -8.80
CA LEU A 61 -11.19 -8.60 -7.88
C LEU A 61 -11.71 -7.25 -7.40
N VAL A 62 -10.83 -6.29 -7.11
CA VAL A 62 -11.23 -5.05 -6.42
C VAL A 62 -11.32 -3.82 -7.33
N SER A 63 -10.69 -3.82 -8.50
CA SER A 63 -10.53 -2.59 -9.31
C SER A 63 -11.84 -1.88 -9.64
N LYS A 64 -12.92 -2.62 -9.92
CA LYS A 64 -14.25 -2.06 -10.17
C LYS A 64 -14.80 -1.37 -8.91
N ASP A 65 -14.81 -2.07 -7.78
CA ASP A 65 -15.26 -1.52 -6.49
C ASP A 65 -14.46 -0.27 -6.11
N LEU A 66 -13.15 -0.27 -6.30
CA LEU A 66 -12.28 0.84 -5.95
C LEU A 66 -12.61 2.13 -6.73
N ARG A 67 -13.00 2.00 -8.00
CA ARG A 67 -13.36 3.13 -8.84
C ARG A 67 -14.81 3.57 -8.62
N GLU A 68 -15.73 2.62 -8.53
CA GLU A 68 -17.17 2.91 -8.49
C GLU A 68 -17.68 3.22 -7.08
N ARG A 69 -17.27 2.45 -6.06
CA ARG A 69 -17.72 2.66 -4.67
C ARG A 69 -16.89 3.70 -3.92
N PHE A 70 -15.58 3.71 -4.13
CA PHE A 70 -14.67 4.60 -3.39
C PHE A 70 -14.25 5.84 -4.20
N GLY A 71 -14.69 5.95 -5.45
CA GLY A 71 -14.42 7.10 -6.32
C GLY A 71 -12.93 7.31 -6.61
N LEU A 72 -12.10 6.26 -6.49
CA LEU A 72 -10.66 6.43 -6.64
C LEU A 72 -10.26 6.64 -8.11
N PRO A 73 -9.32 7.56 -8.38
CA PRO A 73 -8.73 7.69 -9.70
C PRO A 73 -7.94 6.43 -10.05
N ALA A 74 -7.79 6.16 -11.35
CA ALA A 74 -7.23 4.90 -11.86
C ALA A 74 -5.88 4.53 -11.23
N GLN A 75 -4.97 5.50 -11.08
CA GLN A 75 -3.66 5.26 -10.46
C GLN A 75 -3.78 4.81 -9.01
N MET A 76 -4.64 5.44 -8.21
CA MET A 76 -4.87 5.05 -6.82
C MET A 76 -5.55 3.70 -6.71
N ALA A 77 -6.53 3.42 -7.58
CA ALA A 77 -7.18 2.11 -7.65
C ALA A 77 -6.19 0.97 -7.99
N CYS A 78 -5.12 1.24 -8.75
CA CYS A 78 -4.04 0.28 -8.97
C CYS A 78 -3.06 0.19 -7.79
N ASN A 79 -2.83 1.28 -7.06
CA ASN A 79 -1.90 1.31 -5.94
C ASN A 79 -2.43 0.55 -4.72
N VAL A 80 -3.73 0.61 -4.44
CA VAL A 80 -4.39 -0.11 -3.34
C VAL A 80 -4.07 -1.62 -3.36
N PRO A 81 -4.41 -2.40 -4.41
CA PRO A 81 -4.17 -3.84 -4.43
C PRO A 81 -2.67 -4.16 -4.39
N ARG A 82 -1.81 -3.33 -5.00
CA ARG A 82 -0.36 -3.50 -4.94
C ARG A 82 0.16 -3.40 -3.50
N GLN A 83 -0.27 -2.37 -2.76
CA GLN A 83 0.14 -2.18 -1.36
C GLN A 83 -0.40 -3.31 -0.47
N VAL A 84 -1.68 -3.65 -0.61
CA VAL A 84 -2.31 -4.70 0.20
C VAL A 84 -1.68 -6.06 -0.05
N ALA A 85 -1.43 -6.44 -1.32
CA ALA A 85 -0.80 -7.70 -1.66
C ALA A 85 0.61 -7.83 -1.04
N ALA A 86 1.42 -6.77 -1.11
CA ALA A 86 2.75 -6.73 -0.52
C ALA A 86 2.71 -6.88 1.01
N VAL A 87 1.85 -6.12 1.68
CA VAL A 87 1.70 -6.19 3.15
C VAL A 87 1.20 -7.56 3.59
N ASN A 88 0.18 -8.11 2.92
CA ASN A 88 -0.35 -9.44 3.24
C ASN A 88 0.69 -10.53 3.06
N LYS A 89 1.53 -10.46 2.01
CA LYS A 89 2.63 -11.40 1.81
C LYS A 89 3.57 -11.42 3.02
N THR A 90 4.03 -10.25 3.44
CA THR A 90 4.92 -10.11 4.60
C THR A 90 4.26 -10.58 5.90
N LEU A 91 2.99 -10.23 6.13
CA LEU A 91 2.25 -10.66 7.32
C LEU A 91 2.10 -12.19 7.38
N TRP A 92 1.85 -12.82 6.23
CA TRP A 92 1.71 -14.28 6.15
C TRP A 92 3.03 -15.00 6.40
N GLU A 93 4.13 -14.51 5.82
CA GLU A 93 5.47 -15.03 6.08
C GLU A 93 5.82 -14.92 7.57
N ARG A 94 5.51 -13.79 8.20
CA ARG A 94 5.69 -13.59 9.65
C ARG A 94 4.82 -14.53 10.49
N ALA A 95 3.56 -14.74 10.11
CA ALA A 95 2.66 -15.65 10.81
C ALA A 95 3.18 -17.10 10.77
N LYS A 96 3.65 -17.55 9.60
CA LYS A 96 4.28 -18.88 9.43
C LYS A 96 5.54 -19.02 10.28
N ALA A 97 6.44 -18.03 10.22
CA ALA A 97 7.63 -18.02 11.04
C ALA A 97 7.25 -18.11 12.52
N GLY A 98 6.33 -17.26 12.99
CA GLY A 98 5.85 -17.26 14.36
C GLY A 98 5.28 -18.60 14.81
N ALA A 99 4.52 -19.30 13.97
CA ALA A 99 4.04 -20.66 14.26
C ALA A 99 5.19 -21.66 14.43
N THR A 100 6.21 -21.60 13.57
CA THR A 100 7.43 -22.42 13.68
C THR A 100 8.21 -22.11 14.95
N HIS A 101 8.37 -20.82 15.29
CA HIS A 101 9.04 -20.39 16.52
C HIS A 101 8.31 -20.91 17.78
N LYS A 102 6.97 -20.85 17.79
CA LYS A 102 6.15 -21.42 18.87
C LYS A 102 6.31 -22.94 18.98
N ALA A 103 6.26 -23.65 17.86
CA ALA A 103 6.45 -25.11 17.83
C ALA A 103 7.83 -25.54 18.34
N LYS A 104 8.87 -24.72 18.14
CA LYS A 104 10.23 -24.95 18.64
C LYS A 104 10.46 -24.46 20.07
N GLY A 105 9.47 -23.83 20.71
CA GLY A 105 9.60 -23.25 22.05
C GLY A 105 10.50 -22.01 22.12
N TRP A 106 10.77 -21.34 20.99
CA TRP A 106 11.66 -20.16 20.93
C TRP A 106 10.97 -18.85 21.35
N THR A 107 9.66 -18.89 21.57
CA THR A 107 8.88 -17.73 22.04
C THR A 107 8.41 -17.98 23.47
N SER A 108 8.69 -17.04 24.38
CA SER A 108 8.05 -17.05 25.69
C SER A 108 6.53 -16.97 25.55
N PRO A 109 5.76 -17.59 26.45
CA PRO A 109 4.33 -17.35 26.54
C PRO A 109 4.11 -15.84 26.70
N ALA A 110 3.19 -15.27 25.93
CA ALA A 110 2.75 -13.90 26.18
C ALA A 110 2.17 -13.86 27.60
N LEU A 111 2.74 -12.99 28.45
CA LEU A 111 2.22 -12.65 29.77
C LEU A 111 0.79 -12.10 29.66
#